data_AF-A0AAV2YG93-F1
#
_entry.id   AF-A0AAV2YG93-F1
#
_cell.length_a   1.000
_cell.length_b   1.000
_cell.length_c   1.000
_cell.angle_alpha   90.00
_cell.angle_beta   90.00
_cell.angle_gamma   90.00
#
_symmetry.space_group_name_H-M   'P 1'
#
loop_
_entity.id
_entity.type
_entity.pdbx_description
1 polymer ?
#
loop_
_entity_poly.entity_id
_entity_poly.type
_entity_poly.pdbx_seq_one_letter_code
_entity_poly.pdbx_strand_id
1 'polypeptide(L)'
;MGDTADGWFRKNLRCSRAAFLEIVDRVTERWKNLHPPVLHSRFTIQDRVAATLFYFCHGVSMEQAGRIAGMSERAKVFINQVIHTLESSWLDDVIRLPRT
;
A
#
# COMPACT_ATOMS: atom_id res chain seq x y z
N MET A 1 25.84 10.35 -9.11
CA MET A 1 25.46 9.07 -8.47
C MET A 1 24.26 9.31 -7.56
N GLY A 2 23.03 9.22 -8.09
CA GLY A 2 21.78 9.46 -7.34
C GLY A 2 20.59 8.62 -7.82
N ASP A 3 20.81 7.69 -8.75
CA ASP A 3 19.76 6.98 -9.50
C ASP A 3 19.28 5.66 -8.88
N THR A 4 19.95 5.15 -7.85
CA THR A 4 19.70 3.78 -7.37
C THR A 4 18.38 3.62 -6.62
N ALA A 5 18.01 4.60 -5.80
CA ALA A 5 16.75 4.55 -5.05
C ALA A 5 15.55 4.74 -5.98
N ASP A 6 15.52 5.84 -6.73
CA ASP A 6 14.40 6.15 -7.63
C ASP A 6 14.26 5.15 -8.78
N GLY A 7 15.37 4.62 -9.29
CA GLY A 7 15.36 3.54 -10.29
C GLY A 7 14.66 2.27 -9.79
N TRP A 8 14.85 1.92 -8.52
CA TRP A 8 14.16 0.78 -7.92
C TRP A 8 12.65 1.01 -7.83
N PHE A 9 12.20 2.19 -7.37
CA PHE A 9 10.77 2.53 -7.29
C PHE A 9 10.11 2.52 -8.66
N ARG A 10 10.74 3.12 -9.68
CA ARG A 10 10.20 3.14 -11.04
C ARG A 10 10.11 1.76 -11.65
N LYS A 11 11.13 0.91 -11.42
CA LYS A 11 11.16 -0.46 -11.94
C LYS A 11 10.11 -1.35 -11.29
N ASN A 12 9.98 -1.29 -9.96
CA ASN A 12 9.19 -2.25 -9.20
C ASN A 12 7.79 -1.76 -8.86
N LEU A 13 7.61 -0.47 -8.58
CA LEU A 13 6.35 0.11 -8.13
C LEU A 13 5.75 1.13 -9.12
N ARG A 14 6.41 1.33 -10.28
CA ARG A 14 5.98 2.24 -11.37
C ARG A 14 5.75 3.69 -10.93
N CYS A 15 6.39 4.13 -9.86
CA CYS A 15 6.31 5.50 -9.35
C CYS A 15 7.70 6.02 -8.92
N SER A 16 7.81 7.32 -8.64
CA SER A 16 9.00 7.89 -7.97
C SER A 16 8.97 7.57 -6.47
N ARG A 17 10.11 7.68 -5.79
CA ARG A 17 10.13 7.55 -4.33
C ARG A 17 9.23 8.58 -3.63
N ALA A 18 9.18 9.81 -4.16
CA ALA A 18 8.34 10.86 -3.61
C ALA A 18 6.85 10.50 -3.70
N ALA A 19 6.38 10.05 -4.86
CA ALA A 19 5.00 9.62 -5.04
C ALA A 19 4.66 8.40 -4.16
N PHE A 20 5.60 7.46 -4.00
CA PHE A 20 5.43 6.34 -3.07
C PHE A 20 5.21 6.81 -1.63
N LEU A 21 6.06 7.72 -1.12
CA LEU A 21 5.93 8.25 0.24
C LEU A 21 4.60 9.00 0.43
N GLU A 22 4.18 9.79 -0.56
CA GLU A 22 2.88 10.46 -0.52
C GLU A 22 1.70 9.47 -0.41
N ILE A 23 1.75 8.36 -1.14
CA ILE A 23 0.75 7.29 -1.01
C ILE A 23 0.78 6.69 0.39
N VAL A 24 1.96 6.43 0.95
CA VAL A 24 2.12 5.88 2.30
C VAL A 24 1.53 6.83 3.35
N ASP A 25 1.77 8.13 3.23
CA ASP A 25 1.23 9.13 4.16
C ASP A 25 -0.30 9.15 4.10
N ARG A 26 -0.89 9.23 2.89
CA ARG A 26 -2.35 9.19 2.69
C ARG A 26 -2.98 7.92 3.24
N VAL A 27 -2.35 6.76 3.00
CA VAL A 27 -2.81 5.48 3.55
C VAL A 27 -2.72 5.50 5.08
N THR A 28 -1.63 6.03 5.64
CA THR A 28 -1.41 6.11 7.10
C THR A 28 -2.45 6.98 7.80
N GLU A 29 -2.80 8.12 7.20
CA GLU A 29 -3.83 9.03 7.72
C GLU A 29 -5.19 8.34 7.80
N ARG A 30 -5.60 7.65 6.73
CA ARG A 30 -6.91 6.97 6.67
C ARG A 30 -6.91 5.64 7.41
N TRP A 31 -5.75 5.00 7.60
CA TRP A 31 -5.62 3.72 8.28
C TRP A 31 -6.29 3.71 9.66
N LYS A 32 -6.09 4.80 10.42
CA LYS A 32 -6.58 4.94 11.80
C LYS A 32 -8.10 4.85 11.92
N ASN A 33 -8.82 5.18 10.84
CA ASN A 33 -10.29 5.17 10.82
C ASN A 33 -10.85 3.82 10.33
N LEU A 34 -10.05 3.02 9.63
CA LEU A 34 -10.51 1.81 8.93
C LEU A 34 -10.00 0.52 9.56
N HIS A 35 -8.84 0.57 10.22
CA HIS A 35 -8.13 -0.61 10.68
C HIS A 35 -7.56 -0.41 12.08
N PRO A 36 -7.36 -1.50 12.85
CA PRO A 36 -6.64 -1.43 14.12
C PRO A 36 -5.20 -0.89 13.93
N PRO A 37 -4.64 -0.26 14.98
CA PRO A 37 -3.24 0.15 14.99
C PRO A 37 -2.30 -1.02 14.65
N VAL A 38 -1.22 -0.73 13.92
CA VAL A 38 -0.21 -1.71 13.51
C VAL A 38 0.78 -2.02 14.65
N LEU A 39 0.29 -2.06 15.89
CA LEU A 39 1.12 -2.29 17.08
C LEU A 39 1.72 -3.70 17.04
N HIS A 40 3.01 -3.80 17.36
CA HIS A 40 3.78 -5.06 17.39
C HIS A 40 3.82 -5.85 16.07
N SER A 41 3.43 -5.25 14.95
CA SER A 41 3.58 -5.89 13.65
C SER A 41 5.00 -5.73 13.13
N ARG A 42 5.59 -6.82 12.64
CA ARG A 42 6.87 -6.78 11.90
C ARG A 42 6.77 -5.96 10.60
N PHE A 43 5.57 -5.79 10.06
CA PHE A 43 5.34 -5.17 8.76
C PHE A 43 4.58 -3.85 8.90
N THR A 44 5.29 -2.76 8.60
CA THR A 44 4.79 -1.39 8.66
C THR A 44 3.77 -1.10 7.56
N ILE A 45 3.01 0.00 7.67
CA ILE A 45 2.11 0.44 6.59
C ILE A 45 2.90 0.63 5.28
N GLN A 46 4.11 1.17 5.36
CA GLN A 46 4.99 1.33 4.21
C GLN A 46 5.29 -0.01 3.50
N ASP A 47 5.61 -1.05 4.27
CA ASP A 47 5.87 -2.39 3.71
C ASP A 47 4.64 -2.94 3.00
N ARG A 48 3.46 -2.74 3.60
CA ARG A 48 2.18 -3.21 3.06
C ARG A 48 1.85 -2.47 1.76
N VAL A 49 2.04 -1.16 1.72
CA VAL A 49 1.85 -0.34 0.52
C VAL A 49 2.81 -0.77 -0.59
N ALA A 50 4.08 -1.03 -0.28
CA ALA A 50 5.04 -1.53 -1.26
C ALA A 50 4.59 -2.86 -1.87
N ALA A 51 4.17 -3.82 -1.05
CA ALA A 51 3.65 -5.11 -1.51
C ALA A 51 2.38 -4.94 -2.38
N THR A 52 1.46 -4.06 -2.00
CA THR A 52 0.23 -3.79 -2.78
C THR A 52 0.52 -3.15 -4.13
N LEU A 53 1.39 -2.14 -4.19
CA LEU A 53 1.76 -1.51 -5.46
C LEU A 53 2.47 -2.50 -6.38
N PHE A 54 3.34 -3.35 -5.83
CA PHE A 54 3.99 -4.40 -6.63
C PHE A 54 2.97 -5.42 -7.16
N TYR A 55 2.01 -5.84 -6.33
CA TYR A 55 0.90 -6.70 -6.76
C TYR A 55 0.17 -6.09 -7.98
N PHE A 56 -0.20 -4.81 -7.90
CA PHE A 56 -0.86 -4.10 -9.01
C PHE A 56 0.02 -3.98 -10.26
N CYS A 57 1.32 -3.73 -10.10
CA CYS A 57 2.21 -3.45 -11.23
C CYS A 57 2.64 -4.70 -12.01
N HIS A 58 2.62 -5.87 -11.38
CA HIS A 58 3.20 -7.10 -11.96
C HIS A 58 2.19 -8.23 -12.18
N GLY A 59 0.94 -8.10 -11.73
CA GLY A 59 -0.09 -9.11 -11.95
C GLY A 59 0.22 -10.48 -11.32
N VAL A 60 1.09 -10.49 -10.30
CA VAL A 60 1.50 -11.69 -9.56
C VAL A 60 0.48 -12.03 -8.45
N SER A 61 0.62 -13.17 -7.78
CA SER A 61 -0.21 -13.46 -6.60
C SER A 61 0.13 -12.51 -5.44
N MET A 62 -0.80 -12.32 -4.50
CA MET A 62 -0.56 -11.49 -3.30
C MET A 62 0.56 -12.06 -2.42
N GLU A 63 0.68 -13.39 -2.35
CA GLU A 63 1.77 -14.08 -1.64
C GLU A 63 3.12 -13.83 -2.32
N GLN A 64 3.17 -13.83 -3.66
CA GLN A 64 4.37 -13.50 -4.41
C GLN A 64 4.77 -12.03 -4.23
N ALA A 65 3.80 -11.12 -4.28
CA ALA A 65 4.05 -9.69 -4.05
C ALA A 65 4.54 -9.41 -2.62
N GLY A 66 3.97 -10.08 -1.61
CA GLY A 66 4.39 -9.94 -0.22
C GLY A 66 5.87 -10.25 0.03
N ARG A 67 6.47 -11.15 -0.76
CA ARG A 67 7.88 -11.56 -0.60
C ARG A 67 8.86 -10.41 -0.79
N ILE A 68 8.53 -9.39 -1.58
CA ILE A 68 9.42 -8.22 -1.76
C ILE A 68 9.63 -7.46 -0.45
N ALA A 69 8.65 -7.54 0.46
CA ALA A 69 8.65 -6.92 1.78
C ALA A 69 8.87 -7.96 2.89
N GLY A 70 9.26 -9.19 2.53
CA GLY A 70 9.47 -10.29 3.47
C GLY A 70 8.19 -10.87 4.09
N MET A 71 7.02 -10.59 3.51
CA MET A 71 5.74 -11.12 3.96
C MET A 71 5.47 -12.49 3.34
N SER A 72 5.32 -13.53 4.16
CA SER A 72 4.97 -14.88 3.69
C SER A 72 3.50 -15.21 3.99
N GLU A 73 3.13 -15.38 5.25
CA GLU A 73 1.83 -15.95 5.63
C GLU A 73 0.67 -14.96 5.60
N ARG A 74 0.92 -13.69 5.91
CA ARG A 74 -0.13 -12.66 6.07
C ARG A 74 -0.17 -11.64 4.93
N ALA A 75 0.58 -11.87 3.85
CA ALA A 75 0.68 -10.96 2.72
C ALA A 75 -0.70 -10.60 2.15
N LYS A 76 -1.56 -11.61 1.92
CA LYS A 76 -2.93 -11.43 1.43
C LYS A 76 -3.77 -10.53 2.33
N VAL A 77 -3.71 -10.73 3.65
CA VAL A 77 -4.46 -9.91 4.61
C VAL A 77 -3.99 -8.46 4.54
N PHE A 78 -2.69 -8.23 4.55
CA PHE A 78 -2.13 -6.88 4.55
C PHE A 78 -2.36 -6.13 3.24
N ILE A 79 -2.22 -6.81 2.10
CA ILE A 79 -2.50 -6.24 0.79
C ILE A 79 -3.98 -5.85 0.71
N ASN A 80 -4.90 -6.73 1.12
CA ASN A 80 -6.33 -6.42 1.14
C ASN A 80 -6.68 -5.25 2.07
N GLN A 81 -6.00 -5.09 3.21
CA GLN A 81 -6.22 -3.93 4.07
C GLN A 81 -5.84 -2.62 3.38
N VAL A 82 -4.73 -2.60 2.64
CA VAL A 82 -4.33 -1.42 1.86
C VAL A 82 -5.30 -1.18 0.71
N ILE A 83 -5.74 -2.22 0.00
CA ILE A 83 -6.76 -2.10 -1.06
C ILE A 83 -8.03 -1.47 -0.50
N HIS A 84 -8.54 -1.98 0.62
CA HIS A 84 -9.71 -1.43 1.30
C HIS A 84 -9.51 0.05 1.66
N THR A 85 -8.34 0.43 2.17
CA THR A 85 -8.03 1.84 2.45
C THR A 85 -8.04 2.68 1.18
N LEU A 86 -7.45 2.22 0.08
CA LEU A 86 -7.45 2.95 -1.19
C LEU A 86 -8.86 3.10 -1.79
N GLU A 87 -9.69 2.06 -1.69
CA GLU A 87 -11.09 2.08 -2.15
C GLU A 87 -11.94 3.04 -1.32
N SER A 88 -11.89 2.95 0.01
CA SER A 88 -12.57 3.92 0.88
C SER A 88 -12.06 5.34 0.66
N SER A 89 -10.80 5.49 0.24
CA SER A 89 -10.24 6.82 -0.04
C SER A 89 -10.92 7.50 -1.23
N TRP A 90 -11.16 6.72 -2.28
CA TRP A 90 -11.80 7.18 -3.51
C TRP A 90 -13.30 7.38 -3.35
N LEU A 91 -13.96 6.51 -2.58
CA LEU A 91 -15.42 6.58 -2.39
C LEU A 91 -15.85 7.84 -1.64
N ASP A 92 -15.18 8.19 -0.54
CA ASP A 92 -15.55 9.39 0.24
C ASP A 92 -15.26 10.70 -0.51
N ASP A 93 -14.21 10.72 -1.32
CA ASP A 93 -13.76 11.92 -2.03
C ASP A 93 -14.51 12.15 -3.34
N VAL A 94 -14.99 11.08 -4.00
CA VAL A 94 -15.58 11.14 -5.36
C VAL A 94 -17.08 10.85 -5.36
N ILE A 95 -17.58 10.03 -4.44
CA ILE A 95 -18.99 9.58 -4.41
C ILE A 95 -19.61 9.94 -3.05
N ARG A 96 -20.28 11.09 -2.99
CA ARG A 96 -21.11 11.43 -1.83
C ARG A 96 -22.43 10.65 -1.90
N LEU A 97 -22.56 9.65 -1.04
CA LEU A 97 -23.86 9.00 -0.80
C LEU A 97 -24.85 10.01 -0.18
N PRO A 98 -26.15 9.96 -0.55
CA PRO A 98 -27.17 10.81 0.06
C PRO A 98 -27.21 10.56 1.57
N ARG A 99 -27.11 11.62 2.37
CA ARG A 99 -27.30 11.53 3.82
C ARG A 99 -28.81 11.51 4.09
N THR A 100 -29.29 10.45 4.72
CA THR A 100 -30.65 10.37 5.30
C THR A 100 -30.77 11.24 6.52
#